data_AF-A0A661BZQ7-F1
#
_entry.id   AF-A0A661BZQ7-F1
#
_cell.length_a   1.000
_cell.length_b   1.000
_cell.length_c   1.000
_cell.angle_alpha   90.00
_cell.angle_beta   90.00
_cell.angle_gamma   90.00
#
_symmetry.space_group_name_H-M   'P 1'
#
loop_
_entity.id
_entity.type
_entity.pdbx_description
1 polymer ?
#
loop_
_entity_poly.entity_id
_entity_poly.type
_entity_poly.pdbx_seq_one_letter_code
_entity_poly.pdbx_strand_id
1 'polypeptide(L)'
;RNIWVNFAVPNNDTLQVIDTQSLDIIKTLTPGKGVLHMEFEPRGGQVWASVRDEDRLAIFDTDTFEQLITFEAKKPSGIFFTSRAHRIGL
;
A
#
# COMPACT_ATOMS: atom_id res chain seq x y z
N ARG A 1 -11.10 11.31 -4.19
CA ARG A 1 -10.94 9.86 -4.48
C ARG A 1 -9.48 9.70 -4.84
N ASN A 2 -8.79 8.73 -4.27
CA ASN A 2 -7.32 8.71 -4.32
C ASN A 2 -6.84 7.43 -4.99
N ILE A 3 -5.75 7.51 -5.74
CA ILE A 3 -5.01 6.35 -6.24
C ILE A 3 -3.67 6.30 -5.49
N TRP A 4 -3.25 5.08 -5.14
CA TRP A 4 -1.96 4.84 -4.51
C TRP A 4 -1.03 4.16 -5.51
N VAL A 5 0.20 4.65 -5.60
CA VAL A 5 1.21 4.21 -6.57
C VAL A 5 2.47 3.81 -5.84
N ASN A 6 2.96 2.58 -6.10
CA ASN A 6 4.32 2.18 -5.75
C ASN A 6 5.23 2.22 -6.98
N PHE A 7 6.53 2.10 -6.76
CA PHE A 7 7.53 2.23 -7.81
C PHE A 7 8.46 1.02 -7.87
N ALA A 8 9.03 0.80 -9.06
CA ALA A 8 10.19 -0.06 -9.20
C ALA A 8 11.47 0.65 -8.72
N VAL A 9 12.60 -0.05 -8.76
CA VAL A 9 13.91 0.57 -8.52
C VAL A 9 14.12 1.76 -9.48
N PRO A 10 14.76 2.85 -9.03
CA PRO A 10 15.42 3.01 -7.73
C PRO A 10 14.49 3.47 -6.58
N ASN A 11 13.23 3.80 -6.85
CA ASN A 11 12.31 4.42 -5.88
C ASN A 11 11.35 3.43 -5.21
N ASN A 12 11.73 2.16 -5.14
CA ASN A 12 10.89 1.09 -4.58
C ASN A 12 10.66 1.19 -3.06
N ASP A 13 11.08 2.27 -2.44
CA ASP A 13 10.81 2.63 -1.04
C ASP A 13 9.65 3.61 -0.88
N THR A 14 9.09 4.08 -1.99
CA THR A 14 8.17 5.21 -2.05
C THR A 14 6.76 4.76 -2.39
N LEU A 15 5.77 5.36 -1.73
CA LEU A 15 4.37 5.35 -2.13
C LEU A 15 3.90 6.79 -2.38
N GLN A 16 3.13 7.00 -3.44
CA GLN A 16 2.46 8.28 -3.69
C GLN A 16 0.95 8.11 -3.65
N VAL A 17 0.29 9.10 -3.06
CA VAL A 17 -1.16 9.24 -3.08
C VAL A 17 -1.49 10.39 -4.02
N ILE A 18 -2.29 10.09 -5.04
CA ILE A 18 -2.67 11.02 -6.10
C ILE A 18 -4.17 11.28 -5.99
N ASP A 19 -4.56 12.56 -5.95
CA ASP A 19 -5.97 12.91 -6.10
C ASP A 19 -6.43 12.68 -7.54
N THR A 20 -7.50 11.92 -7.73
CA THR A 20 -7.94 11.52 -9.08
C THR A 20 -8.59 12.64 -9.89
N GLN A 21 -8.99 13.74 -9.23
CA GLN A 21 -9.68 14.84 -9.90
C GLN A 21 -8.68 15.88 -10.41
N SER A 22 -7.73 16.30 -9.57
CA SER A 22 -6.71 17.27 -9.96
C SER A 22 -5.46 16.64 -10.57
N LEU A 23 -5.24 15.34 -10.33
CA LEU A 23 -4.02 14.60 -10.67
C LEU A 23 -2.78 15.06 -9.87
N ASP A 24 -2.98 15.80 -8.79
CA ASP A 24 -1.89 16.23 -7.93
C ASP A 24 -1.45 15.11 -6.98
N ILE A 25 -0.14 15.08 -6.70
CA ILE A 25 0.41 14.27 -5.61
C ILE A 25 0.05 14.97 -4.30
N ILE A 26 -0.89 14.39 -3.55
CA ILE A 26 -1.36 14.93 -2.27
C ILE A 26 -0.57 14.38 -1.08
N LYS A 27 0.14 13.26 -1.27
CA LYS A 27 1.04 12.70 -0.26
C LYS A 27 2.15 11.89 -0.91
N THR A 28 3.35 11.98 -0.34
CA THR A 28 4.46 11.04 -0.58
C THR A 28 4.80 10.38 0.76
N LEU A 29 4.82 9.06 0.77
CA LEU A 29 5.16 8.24 1.92
C LEU A 29 6.41 7.42 1.58
N THR A 30 7.23 7.13 2.59
CA THR A 30 8.39 6.26 2.46
C THR A 30 8.27 5.09 3.44
N PRO A 31 7.44 4.08 3.14
CA PRO A 31 7.19 2.97 4.06
C PRO A 31 8.42 2.14 4.35
N GLY A 32 9.50 2.23 3.55
CA GLY A 32 10.70 1.41 3.68
C GLY A 32 11.05 0.69 2.38
N LYS A 33 12.25 0.12 2.30
CA LYS A 33 12.77 -0.43 1.04
C LYS A 33 12.04 -1.69 0.58
N GLY A 34 11.78 -1.78 -0.72
CA GLY A 34 11.22 -2.98 -1.33
C GLY A 34 9.71 -3.09 -1.16
N VAL A 35 8.97 -2.00 -1.37
CA VAL A 35 7.51 -2.01 -1.47
C VAL A 35 7.07 -2.70 -2.75
N LEU A 36 6.62 -3.96 -2.63
CA LEU A 36 6.27 -4.79 -3.79
C LEU A 36 4.79 -4.76 -4.17
N HIS A 37 3.91 -4.78 -3.17
CA HIS A 37 2.47 -4.84 -3.38
C HIS A 37 1.75 -3.97 -2.34
N MET A 38 0.60 -3.46 -2.75
CA MET A 38 -0.37 -2.80 -1.88
C MET A 38 -1.73 -3.46 -2.06
N GLU A 39 -2.48 -3.59 -0.98
CA GLU A 39 -3.84 -4.11 -1.01
C GLU A 39 -4.73 -3.31 -0.06
N PHE A 40 -5.90 -2.91 -0.55
CA PHE A 40 -6.90 -2.24 0.28
C PHE A 40 -7.76 -3.27 1.01
N GLU A 41 -8.13 -2.95 2.25
CA GLU A 41 -9.19 -3.70 2.93
C GLU A 41 -10.53 -3.53 2.18
N PRO A 42 -11.53 -4.41 2.39
CA PRO A 42 -12.74 -4.45 1.57
C PRO A 42 -13.56 -3.13 1.55
N ARG A 43 -13.53 -2.37 2.65
CA ARG A 43 -14.21 -1.06 2.75
C ARG A 43 -13.28 0.12 2.44
N GLY A 44 -12.00 -0.17 2.21
CA GLY A 44 -11.01 0.80 1.77
C GLY A 44 -10.50 1.75 2.83
N GLY A 45 -10.80 1.59 4.13
CA GLY A 45 -10.29 2.47 5.20
C GLY A 45 -8.81 2.26 5.52
N GLN A 46 -8.26 1.13 5.10
CA GLN A 46 -6.85 0.77 5.28
C GLN A 46 -6.24 0.29 3.97
N VAL A 47 -4.95 0.59 3.80
CA VAL A 47 -4.09 -0.02 2.78
C VAL A 47 -2.90 -0.70 3.44
N TRP A 48 -2.65 -1.93 3.01
CA TRP A 48 -1.58 -2.79 3.50
C TRP A 48 -0.46 -2.84 2.46
N ALA A 49 0.76 -2.52 2.85
CA ALA A 49 1.93 -2.51 1.98
C ALA A 49 2.97 -3.55 2.45
N SER A 50 3.45 -4.38 1.53
CA SER A 50 4.54 -5.33 1.80
C SER A 50 5.88 -4.62 1.68
N VAL A 51 6.68 -4.55 2.75
CA VAL A 51 8.03 -3.96 2.73
C VAL A 51 9.05 -5.09 2.77
N ARG A 52 9.32 -5.69 1.59
CA ARG A 52 10.04 -6.97 1.48
C ARG A 52 11.42 -6.92 2.11
N ASP A 53 12.18 -5.87 1.83
CA ASP A 53 13.59 -5.82 2.19
C ASP A 53 13.79 -5.51 3.68
N GLU A 54 12.71 -5.17 4.40
CA GLU A 54 12.66 -4.93 5.84
C GLU A 54 11.84 -5.99 6.62
N ASP A 55 11.43 -7.08 5.98
CA ASP A 55 10.71 -8.19 6.62
C ASP A 55 9.48 -7.75 7.44
N ARG A 56 8.66 -6.86 6.86
CA ARG A 56 7.42 -6.39 7.51
C ARG A 56 6.31 -5.98 6.56
N LEU A 57 5.10 -5.94 7.09
CA LEU A 57 3.95 -5.27 6.51
C LEU A 57 3.78 -3.91 7.20
N ALA A 58 3.40 -2.88 6.43
CA ALA A 58 3.03 -1.56 6.93
C ALA A 58 1.58 -1.26 6.57
N ILE A 59 0.79 -0.78 7.53
CA ILE A 59 -0.62 -0.48 7.33
C ILE A 59 -0.86 1.00 7.52
N PHE A 60 -1.60 1.59 6.59
CA PHE A 60 -1.90 3.01 6.57
C PHE A 60 -3.40 3.22 6.59
N ASP A 61 -3.82 4.26 7.31
CA ASP A 61 -5.16 4.83 7.24
C ASP A 61 -5.30 5.63 5.94
N THR A 62 -6.37 5.41 5.18
CA THR A 62 -6.52 6.01 3.85
C THR A 62 -7.06 7.42 3.84
N ASP A 63 -7.63 7.88 4.96
CA ASP A 63 -8.21 9.21 5.09
C ASP A 63 -7.16 10.22 5.60
N THR A 64 -6.32 9.77 6.53
CA THR A 64 -5.29 10.60 7.18
C THR A 64 -3.89 10.39 6.59
N PHE A 65 -3.67 9.27 5.90
CA PHE A 65 -2.37 8.81 5.40
C PHE A 65 -1.34 8.49 6.49
N GLU A 66 -1.81 8.32 7.73
CA GLU A 66 -0.95 7.96 8.85
C GLU A 66 -0.66 6.45 8.84
N GLN A 67 0.57 6.08 9.22
CA GLN A 67 0.90 4.68 9.45
C GLN A 67 0.30 4.24 10.78
N LEU A 68 -0.58 3.25 10.74
CA LEU A 68 -1.30 2.75 11.91
C LEU A 68 -0.47 1.73 12.69
N ILE A 69 0.05 0.73 11.99
CA ILE A 69 0.73 -0.41 12.62
C ILE A 69 1.65 -1.12 11.62
N THR A 70 2.63 -1.85 12.15
CA THR A 70 3.49 -2.76 11.39
C THR A 70 3.38 -4.19 11.94
N PHE A 71 3.52 -5.17 11.05
CA PHE A 71 3.61 -6.58 11.41
C PHE A 71 4.89 -7.19 10.86
N GLU A 72 5.57 -8.02 11.64
CA GLU A 72 6.71 -8.79 11.15
C GLU A 72 6.23 -9.86 10.15
N ALA A 73 6.93 -9.98 9.01
CA ALA A 73 6.68 -10.99 8.01
C ALA A 73 7.97 -11.27 7.23
N LYS A 74 8.32 -12.54 7.01
CA LYS A 74 9.56 -12.86 6.27
C LYS A 74 9.37 -12.64 4.77
N LYS A 75 10.16 -11.72 4.19
CA LYS A 75 10.21 -11.38 2.76
C LYS A 75 8.81 -11.30 2.10
N PRO A 76 7.88 -10.48 2.63
CA PRO A 76 6.52 -10.38 2.12
C PRO A 76 6.51 -9.87 0.68
N SER A 77 5.55 -10.34 -0.11
CA SER A 77 5.33 -9.91 -1.50
C SER A 77 3.85 -9.61 -1.73
N GLY A 78 3.07 -10.54 -2.27
CA GLY A 78 1.64 -10.34 -2.50
C GLY A 78 0.83 -10.31 -1.20
N ILE A 79 -0.17 -9.43 -1.15
CA ILE A 79 -1.17 -9.35 -0.07
C ILE A 79 -2.54 -9.48 -0.73
N PHE A 80 -3.37 -10.43 -0.28
CA PHE A 80 -4.68 -10.71 -0.87
C PHE A 80 -5.71 -10.92 0.23
N PHE A 81 -6.73 -10.06 0.31
CA PHE A 81 -7.85 -10.27 1.23
C PHE A 81 -8.86 -11.26 0.67
N THR A 82 -9.53 -11.98 1.58
CA THR A 82 -10.55 -12.99 1.24
C THR A 82 -11.76 -12.42 0.52
N SER A 83 -12.03 -11.11 0.64
CA SER A 83 -13.09 -10.43 -0.11
C SER A 83 -12.98 -10.61 -1.63
N ARG A 84 -11.77 -10.83 -2.16
CA ARG A 84 -11.52 -11.13 -3.57
C ARG A 84 -12.28 -12.37 -4.05
N ALA A 85 -12.51 -13.35 -3.18
CA ALA A 85 -13.26 -14.57 -3.51
C ALA A 85 -14.69 -14.30 -4.00
N HIS A 86 -15.24 -13.12 -3.72
CA HIS A 86 -16.60 -12.74 -4.12
C HIS A 86 -16.64 -11.84 -5.37
N ARG A 87 -15.51 -11.65 -6.06
CA ARG A 87 -15.41 -10.79 -7.24
C ARG A 87 -14.74 -11.53 -8.40
N ILE A 88 -15.52 -11.78 -9.45
CA ILE A 88 -15.01 -12.40 -10.68
C ILE A 88 -13.85 -11.56 -11.23
N GLY A 89 -12.74 -12.23 -11.55
CA GLY A 89 -11.53 -11.59 -12.10
C GLY A 89 -10.50 -11.13 -11.07
N LEU A 90 -10.69 -11.45 -9.78
CA LEU A 90 -9.74 -11.20 -8.69
C LEU A 90 -9.30 -12.47 -7.95
#